data_AF-A0A963JJH9-F1
#
_entry.id   AF-A0A963JJH9-F1
#
_cell.length_a   1.000
_cell.length_b   1.000
_cell.length_c   1.000
_cell.angle_alpha   90.00
_cell.angle_beta   90.00
_cell.angle_gamma   90.00
#
_symmetry.space_group_name_H-M   'P 1'
#
loop_
_entity.id
_entity.type
_entity.pdbx_description
1 polymer ?
#
loop_
_entity_poly.entity_id
_entity_poly.type
_entity_poly.pdbx_seq_one_letter_code
_entity_poly.pdbx_strand_id
1 'polypeptide(L)'
;MRLTKDIIGFLQAAKSTEDMDFFLERNSIRFEWDSWAGKAKLLADEAIPLMNGIDPRSWQEHLNDEKGLPVELVQSIKRCLELAKHEELAACTPSEWLTWGRVHGLDKPIFRSQDWVPQPDVCMWSLFEFAVNRATGMATQIKIIPNDQLEKATLKKETDTYNSDSEIAMLFPSVPYTVLEETFPANGRWENWTKRAGRNGLSVARSGMALFNPYIASCWWITKKKPVGWSNERCLKILAKNYPEETQDYHHLIFPQST
;
A
#
# COMPACT_ATOMS: atom_id res chain seq x y z
N MET A 1 -9.06 9.18 7.40
CA MET A 1 -10.25 8.75 6.62
C MET A 1 -9.95 8.73 5.12
N ARG A 2 -10.10 7.54 4.51
CA ARG A 2 -10.41 7.30 3.08
C ARG A 2 -9.35 7.65 2.03
N LEU A 3 -8.64 6.60 1.65
CA LEU A 3 -8.03 6.31 0.35
C LEU A 3 -9.06 6.42 -0.81
N THR A 4 -9.48 7.65 -1.13
CA THR A 4 -10.01 8.02 -2.47
C THR A 4 -9.39 9.32 -2.99
N LYS A 5 -8.26 9.77 -2.41
CA LYS A 5 -7.46 10.91 -2.90
C LYS A 5 -6.04 10.55 -3.35
N ASP A 6 -5.52 9.36 -3.02
CA ASP A 6 -4.08 9.09 -3.14
C ASP A 6 -3.60 8.61 -4.51
N ILE A 7 -4.48 8.03 -5.33
CA ILE A 7 -4.15 7.78 -6.76
C ILE A 7 -4.08 9.11 -7.51
N ILE A 8 -4.94 10.07 -7.15
CA ILE A 8 -4.91 11.44 -7.70
C ILE A 8 -3.69 12.20 -7.17
N GLY A 9 -3.29 12.00 -5.91
CA GLY A 9 -2.09 12.58 -5.31
C GLY A 9 -0.79 12.08 -5.93
N PHE A 10 -0.70 10.80 -6.30
CA PHE A 10 0.44 10.24 -7.01
C PHE A 10 0.53 10.77 -8.46
N LEU A 11 -0.63 10.93 -9.12
CA LEU A 11 -0.75 11.62 -10.41
C LEU A 11 -0.43 13.14 -10.33
N GLN A 12 -0.54 13.74 -9.13
CA GLN A 12 -0.18 15.14 -8.87
C GLN A 12 1.27 15.33 -8.36
N ALA A 13 1.93 14.27 -7.88
CA ALA A 13 3.32 14.29 -7.41
C ALA A 13 4.34 13.96 -8.52
N ALA A 14 3.90 13.39 -9.65
CA ALA A 14 4.57 13.57 -10.92
C ALA A 14 4.60 15.08 -11.20
N LYS A 15 5.79 15.70 -11.16
CA LYS A 15 5.91 17.18 -11.09
C LYS A 15 5.46 17.87 -12.39
N SER A 16 5.17 17.08 -13.41
CA SER A 16 4.50 17.47 -14.65
C SER A 16 3.79 16.24 -15.25
N THR A 17 2.81 16.44 -16.12
CA THR A 17 2.27 15.41 -17.02
C THR A 17 3.38 14.69 -17.80
N GLU A 18 4.52 15.35 -18.04
CA GLU A 18 5.68 14.80 -18.75
C GLU A 18 6.39 13.68 -17.98
N ASP A 19 6.34 13.63 -16.65
CA ASP A 19 6.98 12.54 -15.87
C ASP A 19 6.17 11.24 -15.95
N MET A 20 4.83 11.36 -15.94
CA MET A 20 3.93 10.23 -16.16
C MET A 20 3.96 9.81 -17.61
N ASP A 21 3.88 10.75 -18.56
CA ASP A 21 4.03 10.42 -19.98
C ASP A 21 5.40 9.80 -20.26
N PHE A 22 6.47 10.24 -19.62
CA PHE A 22 7.79 9.59 -19.71
C PHE A 22 7.81 8.19 -19.12
N PHE A 23 7.19 7.94 -17.97
CA PHE A 23 7.08 6.60 -17.41
C PHE A 23 6.22 5.68 -18.29
N LEU A 24 5.10 6.19 -18.80
CA LEU A 24 4.19 5.47 -19.68
C LEU A 24 4.84 5.20 -21.04
N GLU A 25 5.51 6.18 -21.65
CA GLU A 25 6.26 6.03 -22.90
C GLU A 25 7.45 5.07 -22.72
N ARG A 26 8.25 5.24 -21.67
CA ARG A 26 9.44 4.43 -21.39
C ARG A 26 9.10 2.97 -21.11
N ASN A 27 7.98 2.71 -20.46
CA ASN A 27 7.49 1.34 -20.23
C ASN A 27 6.49 0.88 -21.30
N SER A 28 6.28 1.69 -22.35
CA SER A 28 5.37 1.41 -23.45
C SER A 28 3.94 1.11 -23.03
N ILE A 29 3.48 1.73 -21.95
CA ILE A 29 2.09 1.73 -21.52
C ILE A 29 1.32 2.60 -22.52
N ARG A 30 0.93 2.00 -23.64
CA ARG A 30 0.27 2.69 -24.76
C ARG A 30 -1.12 3.18 -24.32
N PHE A 31 -1.55 4.31 -24.90
CA PHE A 31 -2.90 4.91 -24.80
C PHE A 31 -4.07 3.98 -25.19
N GLU A 32 -3.81 2.71 -25.52
CA GLU A 32 -4.81 1.75 -25.95
C GLU A 32 -5.51 1.02 -24.79
N TRP A 33 -5.18 1.30 -23.53
CA TRP A 33 -5.79 0.64 -22.36
C TRP A 33 -7.31 0.67 -22.37
N ASP A 34 -7.88 1.81 -22.78
CA ASP A 34 -9.32 1.95 -22.92
C ASP A 34 -9.91 1.09 -24.03
N SER A 35 -9.15 0.86 -25.11
CA SER A 35 -9.53 -0.06 -26.17
C SER A 35 -9.53 -1.51 -25.69
N TRP A 36 -8.57 -1.89 -24.84
CA TRP A 36 -8.51 -3.23 -24.26
C TRP A 36 -9.60 -3.44 -23.20
N ALA A 37 -9.78 -2.46 -22.33
CA ALA A 37 -10.81 -2.45 -21.30
C ALA A 37 -12.24 -2.44 -21.88
N GLY A 38 -12.42 -1.94 -23.10
CA GLY A 38 -13.69 -1.97 -23.84
C GLY A 38 -13.95 -3.27 -24.61
N LYS A 39 -13.03 -4.24 -24.62
CA LYS A 39 -13.28 -5.53 -25.27
C LYS A 39 -14.38 -6.31 -24.54
N ALA A 40 -15.24 -6.98 -25.29
CA ALA A 40 -16.26 -7.86 -24.72
C ALA A 40 -15.65 -9.00 -23.90
N LYS A 41 -14.50 -9.52 -24.34
CA LYS A 41 -13.69 -10.50 -23.60
C LYS A 41 -12.21 -10.22 -23.83
N LEU A 42 -11.42 -10.52 -22.80
CA LEU A 42 -9.98 -10.60 -22.85
C LEU A 42 -9.54 -12.05 -22.62
N LEU A 43 -8.55 -12.47 -23.39
CA LEU A 43 -7.81 -13.69 -23.13
C LEU A 43 -6.89 -13.49 -21.91
N ALA A 44 -6.45 -14.60 -21.30
CA ALA A 44 -5.55 -14.54 -20.14
C ALA A 44 -4.22 -13.82 -20.45
N ASP A 45 -3.67 -14.04 -21.64
CA ASP A 45 -2.45 -13.41 -22.17
C ASP A 45 -2.64 -11.92 -22.54
N GLU A 46 -3.88 -11.43 -22.58
CA GLU A 46 -4.18 -10.02 -22.73
C GLU A 46 -4.44 -9.36 -21.36
N ALA A 47 -5.29 -9.97 -20.53
CA ALA A 47 -5.73 -9.40 -19.26
C ALA A 47 -4.61 -9.36 -18.20
N ILE A 48 -3.82 -10.42 -18.08
CA ILE A 48 -2.81 -10.54 -17.02
C ILE A 48 -1.68 -9.53 -17.19
N PRO A 49 -1.12 -9.32 -18.40
CA PRO A 49 -0.18 -8.23 -18.62
C PRO A 49 -0.77 -6.85 -18.30
N LEU A 50 -2.01 -6.58 -18.72
CA LEU A 50 -2.69 -5.30 -18.43
C LEU A 50 -2.81 -5.04 -16.94
N MET A 51 -3.21 -6.07 -16.18
CA MET A 51 -3.30 -6.02 -14.72
C MET A 51 -1.93 -5.77 -14.05
N ASN A 52 -0.83 -6.16 -14.70
CA ASN A 52 0.55 -5.92 -14.26
C ASN A 52 1.16 -4.66 -14.89
N GLY A 53 0.38 -3.83 -15.58
CA GLY A 53 0.86 -2.58 -16.15
C GLY A 53 1.58 -2.70 -17.48
N ILE A 54 1.44 -3.81 -18.19
CA ILE A 54 2.05 -4.03 -19.51
C ILE A 54 0.96 -4.13 -20.56
N ASP A 55 1.10 -3.40 -21.67
CA ASP A 55 0.19 -3.59 -22.78
C ASP A 55 0.40 -4.97 -23.44
N PRO A 56 -0.65 -5.63 -23.93
CA PRO A 56 -0.53 -6.98 -24.49
C PRO A 56 0.44 -7.09 -25.67
N ARG A 57 0.69 -6.00 -26.43
CA ARG A 57 1.65 -6.04 -27.54
C ARG A 57 3.08 -6.03 -27.01
N SER A 58 3.42 -5.20 -26.02
CA SER A 58 4.75 -5.27 -25.38
C SER A 58 5.01 -6.63 -24.75
N TRP A 59 3.96 -7.28 -24.19
CA TRP A 59 4.09 -8.65 -23.71
C TRP A 59 4.40 -9.64 -24.84
N GLN A 60 3.73 -9.50 -26.00
CA GLN A 60 4.01 -10.33 -27.17
C GLN A 60 5.40 -10.09 -27.76
N GLU A 61 5.84 -8.83 -27.86
CA GLU A 61 7.21 -8.45 -28.27
C GLU A 61 8.25 -9.10 -27.34
N HIS A 62 7.98 -9.14 -26.03
CA HIS A 62 8.84 -9.84 -25.07
C HIS A 62 8.91 -11.35 -25.32
N LEU A 63 7.78 -12.00 -25.60
CA LEU A 63 7.75 -13.44 -25.91
C LEU A 63 8.53 -13.79 -27.20
N ASN A 64 8.67 -12.83 -28.11
CA ASN A 64 9.43 -12.98 -29.35
C ASN A 64 10.92 -12.57 -29.21
N ASP A 65 11.39 -12.31 -27.98
CA ASP A 65 12.74 -11.78 -27.69
C ASP A 65 13.05 -10.43 -28.37
N GLU A 66 12.02 -9.69 -28.79
CA GLU A 66 12.16 -8.37 -29.43
C GLU A 66 12.36 -7.26 -28.38
N LYS A 67 11.97 -7.51 -27.13
CA LYS A 67 12.03 -6.53 -26.04
C LYS A 67 12.33 -7.16 -24.68
N GLY A 68 13.25 -6.54 -23.95
CA GLY A 68 13.56 -6.92 -22.57
C GLY A 68 12.55 -6.33 -21.58
N LEU A 69 11.93 -7.18 -20.77
CA LEU A 69 11.14 -6.77 -19.59
C LEU A 69 11.90 -7.14 -18.30
N PRO A 70 11.67 -6.43 -17.18
CA PRO A 70 12.24 -6.80 -15.89
C PRO A 70 11.91 -8.25 -15.52
N VAL A 71 12.91 -9.01 -15.05
CA VAL A 71 12.78 -10.45 -14.80
C VAL A 71 11.68 -10.75 -13.78
N GLU A 72 11.56 -9.94 -12.74
CA GLU A 72 10.54 -10.08 -11.68
C GLU A 72 9.13 -9.90 -12.23
N LEU A 73 8.94 -8.93 -13.13
CA LEU A 73 7.66 -8.65 -13.78
C LEU A 73 7.26 -9.80 -14.72
N VAL A 74 8.22 -10.32 -15.50
CA VAL A 74 8.02 -11.49 -16.35
C VAL A 74 7.64 -12.72 -15.52
N GLN A 75 8.32 -12.95 -14.40
CA GLN A 75 8.00 -14.05 -13.49
C GLN A 75 6.61 -13.90 -12.87
N SER A 76 6.20 -12.68 -12.50
CA SER A 76 4.86 -12.38 -12.00
C SER A 76 3.78 -12.74 -13.02
N ILE A 77 3.91 -12.25 -14.25
CA ILE A 77 2.95 -12.51 -15.34
C ILE A 77 2.88 -14.01 -15.65
N LYS A 78 4.03 -14.69 -15.81
CA LYS A 78 4.07 -16.14 -16.07
C LYS A 78 3.38 -16.95 -14.98
N ARG A 79 3.62 -16.61 -13.70
CA ARG A 79 2.94 -17.26 -12.58
C ARG A 79 1.42 -17.07 -12.65
N CYS A 80 0.95 -15.86 -12.94
CA CYS A 80 -0.48 -15.58 -13.04
C CYS A 80 -1.12 -16.31 -14.22
N LEU A 81 -0.42 -16.42 -15.36
CA LEU A 81 -0.90 -17.16 -16.53
C LEU A 81 -1.06 -18.66 -16.22
N GLU A 82 -0.10 -19.27 -15.54
CA GLU A 82 -0.22 -20.67 -15.12
C GLU A 82 -1.37 -20.88 -14.12
N LEU A 83 -1.63 -19.92 -13.23
CA LEU A 83 -2.78 -19.97 -12.31
C LEU A 83 -4.11 -19.91 -13.09
N ALA A 84 -4.26 -18.95 -14.01
CA ALA A 84 -5.46 -18.85 -14.84
C ALA A 84 -5.68 -20.13 -15.67
N LYS A 85 -4.61 -20.70 -16.22
CA LYS A 85 -4.67 -21.98 -16.96
C LYS A 85 -5.11 -23.14 -16.08
N HIS A 86 -4.59 -23.24 -14.85
CA HIS A 86 -4.98 -24.27 -13.89
C HIS A 86 -6.46 -24.17 -13.49
N GLU A 87 -7.01 -22.95 -13.47
CA GLU A 87 -8.43 -22.69 -13.19
C GLU A 87 -9.32 -22.69 -14.44
N GLU A 88 -8.79 -23.15 -15.57
CA GLU A 88 -9.51 -23.24 -16.86
C GLU A 88 -10.07 -21.89 -17.35
N LEU A 89 -9.47 -20.79 -16.90
CA LEU A 89 -9.83 -19.41 -17.23
C LEU A 89 -9.15 -18.98 -18.54
N ALA A 90 -9.81 -19.29 -19.66
CA ALA A 90 -9.29 -18.97 -20.98
C ALA A 90 -9.63 -17.54 -21.44
N ALA A 91 -10.89 -17.13 -21.31
CA ALA A 91 -11.39 -15.85 -21.83
C ALA A 91 -12.61 -15.34 -21.04
N CYS A 92 -12.47 -14.17 -20.44
CA CYS A 92 -13.48 -13.55 -19.58
C CYS A 92 -13.62 -12.06 -19.88
N THR A 93 -14.69 -11.45 -19.38
CA THR A 93 -14.85 -10.00 -19.44
C THR A 93 -13.75 -9.30 -18.64
N PRO A 94 -13.38 -8.05 -18.99
CA PRO A 94 -12.41 -7.29 -18.20
C PRO A 94 -12.77 -7.16 -16.71
N SER A 95 -14.07 -7.03 -16.38
CA SER A 95 -14.55 -6.97 -15.00
C SER A 95 -14.40 -8.30 -14.24
N GLU A 96 -14.60 -9.43 -14.91
CA GLU A 96 -14.35 -10.76 -14.33
C GLU A 96 -12.86 -10.95 -14.05
N TRP A 97 -11.97 -10.51 -14.94
CA TRP A 97 -10.53 -10.52 -14.70
C TRP A 97 -10.12 -9.68 -13.49
N LEU A 98 -10.72 -8.50 -13.31
CA LEU A 98 -10.51 -7.69 -12.11
C LEU A 98 -11.00 -8.40 -10.83
N THR A 99 -12.14 -9.09 -10.91
CA THR A 99 -12.67 -9.85 -9.77
C THR A 99 -11.73 -10.99 -9.42
N TRP A 100 -11.29 -11.73 -10.44
CA TRP A 100 -10.37 -12.85 -10.31
C TRP A 100 -9.04 -12.41 -9.69
N GLY A 101 -8.36 -11.39 -10.22
CA GLY A 101 -7.06 -11.02 -9.66
C GLY A 101 -7.16 -10.44 -8.24
N ARG A 102 -8.28 -9.84 -7.83
CA ARG A 102 -8.51 -9.48 -6.41
C ARG A 102 -8.58 -10.71 -5.50
N VAL A 103 -9.25 -11.77 -5.94
CA VAL A 103 -9.29 -13.05 -5.19
C VAL A 103 -7.88 -13.61 -4.99
N HIS A 104 -7.02 -13.46 -5.99
CA HIS A 104 -5.62 -13.91 -5.94
C HIS A 104 -4.63 -12.88 -5.37
N GLY A 105 -5.11 -11.72 -4.92
CA GLY A 105 -4.28 -10.66 -4.35
C GLY A 105 -3.31 -10.01 -5.35
N LEU A 106 -3.66 -9.97 -6.63
CA LEU A 106 -2.89 -9.31 -7.69
C LEU A 106 -3.06 -7.77 -7.67
N ASP A 107 -4.06 -7.28 -6.94
CA ASP A 107 -4.25 -5.86 -6.62
C ASP A 107 -3.24 -5.33 -5.61
N LYS A 108 -2.48 -6.23 -4.99
CA LYS A 108 -1.36 -5.92 -4.10
C LYS A 108 -0.08 -6.25 -4.85
N PRO A 109 0.65 -5.26 -5.35
CA PRO A 109 1.91 -5.52 -6.03
C PRO A 109 2.86 -6.19 -5.04
N ILE A 110 3.47 -7.30 -5.46
CA ILE A 110 4.51 -7.96 -4.70
C ILE A 110 5.82 -7.69 -5.44
N PHE A 111 6.22 -6.43 -5.49
CA PHE A 111 7.60 -6.15 -5.84
C PHE A 111 8.42 -6.35 -4.57
N ARG A 112 9.29 -7.36 -4.58
CA ARG A 112 10.32 -7.45 -3.53
C ARG A 112 11.13 -6.18 -3.66
N SER A 113 10.93 -5.22 -2.74
CA SER A 113 11.65 -3.96 -2.76
C SER A 113 13.13 -4.27 -2.88
N GLN A 114 13.74 -3.91 -4.01
CA GLN A 114 15.15 -3.61 -3.96
C GLN A 114 15.23 -2.28 -3.19
N ASP A 115 16.11 -2.21 -2.18
CA ASP A 115 16.18 -1.18 -1.13
C ASP A 115 16.32 0.30 -1.61
N TRP A 116 16.27 0.56 -2.92
CA TRP A 116 16.62 1.85 -3.54
C TRP A 116 15.46 2.57 -4.22
N VAL A 117 14.26 1.99 -4.31
CA VAL A 117 13.09 2.68 -4.90
C VAL A 117 12.02 2.91 -3.82
N PRO A 118 11.88 4.14 -3.29
CA PRO A 118 10.79 4.51 -2.38
C PRO A 118 9.50 4.80 -3.17
N GLN A 119 9.29 4.11 -4.28
CA GLN A 119 8.02 4.20 -5.00
C GLN A 119 7.06 3.27 -4.26
N PRO A 120 5.82 3.71 -3.97
CA PRO A 120 4.78 2.75 -3.68
C PRO A 120 4.77 1.82 -4.88
N ASP A 121 5.11 0.55 -4.67
CA ASP A 121 4.36 -0.57 -5.18
C ASP A 121 3.34 -0.10 -6.25
N VAL A 122 3.82 0.15 -7.47
CA VAL A 122 3.00 0.81 -8.50
C VAL A 122 2.10 -0.27 -9.05
N CYS A 123 0.98 -0.47 -8.35
CA CYS A 123 -0.06 -1.35 -8.81
C CYS A 123 -0.79 -0.66 -9.95
N MET A 124 -0.34 -0.92 -11.17
CA MET A 124 -0.98 -0.46 -12.40
C MET A 124 -2.41 -1.03 -12.57
N TRP A 125 -2.79 -1.97 -11.71
CA TRP A 125 -4.14 -2.46 -11.52
C TRP A 125 -5.21 -1.37 -11.44
N SER A 126 -4.96 -0.30 -10.69
CA SER A 126 -5.92 0.80 -10.55
C SER A 126 -6.20 1.52 -11.86
N LEU A 127 -5.22 1.58 -12.77
CA LEU A 127 -5.40 2.16 -14.10
C LEU A 127 -6.25 1.23 -14.98
N PHE A 128 -6.15 -0.08 -14.82
CA PHE A 128 -6.90 -1.04 -15.63
C PHE A 128 -8.35 -1.07 -15.14
N GLU A 129 -8.55 -1.07 -13.83
CA GLU A 129 -9.85 -0.87 -13.21
C GLU A 129 -10.51 0.43 -13.64
N PHE A 130 -9.76 1.55 -13.65
CA PHE A 130 -10.27 2.82 -14.14
C PHE A 130 -10.74 2.74 -15.60
N ALA A 131 -9.91 2.16 -16.48
CA ALA A 131 -10.25 1.98 -17.89
C ALA A 131 -11.49 1.10 -18.08
N VAL A 132 -11.62 0.00 -17.33
CA VAL A 132 -12.77 -0.90 -17.36
C VAL A 132 -14.05 -0.21 -16.88
N ASN A 133 -13.98 0.53 -15.78
CA ASN A 133 -15.13 1.29 -15.29
C ASN A 133 -15.59 2.34 -16.31
N ARG A 134 -14.64 3.04 -16.94
CA ARG A 134 -14.94 4.02 -17.99
C ARG A 134 -15.58 3.37 -19.21
N ALA A 135 -15.06 2.23 -19.67
CA ALA A 135 -15.56 1.54 -20.86
C ALA A 135 -16.94 0.89 -20.67
N THR A 136 -17.22 0.38 -19.47
CA THR A 136 -18.51 -0.27 -19.15
C THR A 136 -19.65 0.71 -18.90
N GLY A 137 -19.37 2.03 -18.89
CA GLY A 137 -20.35 3.03 -18.50
C GLY A 137 -20.80 2.86 -17.05
N MET A 138 -20.14 1.98 -16.27
CA MET A 138 -20.22 2.01 -14.83
C MET A 138 -19.60 3.32 -14.42
N ALA A 139 -20.45 4.35 -14.28
CA ALA A 139 -20.06 5.58 -13.63
C ALA A 139 -19.45 5.17 -12.31
N THR A 140 -18.11 5.19 -12.26
CA THR A 140 -17.41 5.17 -10.99
C THR A 140 -18.06 6.33 -10.28
N GLN A 141 -18.91 6.07 -9.28
CA GLN A 141 -19.33 7.12 -8.38
C GLN A 141 -18.08 7.47 -7.57
N ILE A 142 -17.09 8.07 -8.23
CA ILE A 142 -16.27 9.09 -7.61
C ILE A 142 -17.29 10.18 -7.33
N LYS A 143 -17.95 10.04 -6.18
CA LYS A 143 -18.79 11.07 -5.63
C LYS A 143 -17.84 12.23 -5.41
N ILE A 144 -17.75 13.14 -6.37
CA ILE A 144 -17.12 14.44 -6.16
C ILE A 144 -18.08 15.15 -5.21
N ILE A 145 -17.91 14.89 -3.92
CA ILE A 145 -18.65 15.55 -2.87
C ILE A 145 -18.12 16.98 -2.86
N PRO A 146 -18.95 18.01 -3.09
CA PRO A 146 -18.50 19.39 -2.97
C PRO A 146 -17.98 19.62 -1.54
N ASN A 147 -16.92 20.43 -1.45
CA ASN A 147 -16.05 20.53 -0.26
C ASN A 147 -16.80 20.87 1.04
N ASP A 148 -17.97 21.49 0.92
CA ASP A 148 -18.90 21.91 1.97
C ASP A 148 -19.73 20.77 2.59
N GLN A 149 -20.01 19.71 1.81
CA GLN A 149 -20.69 18.50 2.29
C GLN A 149 -19.69 17.48 2.89
N LEU A 150 -18.38 17.68 2.65
CA LEU A 150 -17.29 16.84 3.17
C LEU A 150 -17.12 17.05 4.69
N GLU A 151 -17.17 18.29 5.20
CA GLU A 151 -17.01 18.56 6.63
C GLU A 151 -18.15 17.98 7.49
N LYS A 152 -19.40 18.08 7.03
CA LYS A 152 -20.58 17.58 7.76
C LYS A 152 -20.73 16.05 7.74
N ALA A 153 -20.27 15.38 6.69
CA ALA A 153 -20.31 13.92 6.60
C ALA A 153 -19.10 13.24 7.27
N THR A 154 -17.99 13.97 7.48
CA THR A 154 -16.79 13.47 8.19
C THR A 154 -17.08 13.33 9.68
N LEU A 155 -17.77 14.30 10.30
CA LEU A 155 -18.09 14.27 11.73
C LEU A 155 -19.02 13.14 12.18
N LYS A 156 -19.83 12.57 11.26
CA LYS A 156 -20.86 11.56 11.60
C LYS A 156 -20.44 10.11 11.27
N LYS A 157 -19.31 9.91 10.61
CA LYS A 157 -18.87 8.59 10.12
C LYS A 157 -17.48 8.17 10.63
N GLU A 158 -16.93 8.91 11.59
CA GLU A 158 -15.63 8.68 12.25
C GLU A 158 -15.71 7.80 13.51
N THR A 159 -16.89 7.40 13.99
CA THR A 159 -16.98 6.61 15.23
C THR A 159 -16.76 5.11 15.06
N ASP A 160 -16.74 4.59 13.83
CA ASP A 160 -16.56 3.14 13.61
C ASP A 160 -15.52 2.89 12.51
N THR A 161 -14.37 2.34 12.91
CA THR A 161 -13.29 1.75 12.08
C THR A 161 -12.33 2.68 11.31
N TYR A 162 -11.57 3.54 11.98
CA TYR A 162 -10.26 4.02 11.48
C TYR A 162 -9.29 4.23 12.65
N ASN A 163 -8.44 3.22 12.91
CA ASN A 163 -7.23 3.35 13.71
C ASN A 163 -6.13 2.64 12.92
N SER A 164 -5.61 3.30 11.88
CA SER A 164 -4.48 2.71 11.18
C SER A 164 -3.24 2.96 12.03
N ASP A 165 -2.56 1.90 12.45
CA ASP A 165 -1.30 1.98 13.22
C ASP A 165 -0.29 2.96 12.61
N SER A 166 -0.38 3.22 11.30
CA SER A 166 0.41 4.23 10.59
C SER A 166 0.11 5.67 11.03
N GLU A 167 -1.16 6.05 11.19
CA GLU A 167 -1.54 7.41 11.64
C GLU A 167 -1.05 7.65 13.06
N ILE A 168 -1.21 6.65 13.95
CA ILE A 168 -0.70 6.71 15.31
C ILE A 168 0.83 6.79 15.32
N ALA A 169 1.51 6.01 14.48
CA ALA A 169 2.97 6.03 14.40
C ALA A 169 3.51 7.43 14.02
N MET A 170 2.83 8.16 13.13
CA MET A 170 3.24 9.51 12.71
C MET A 170 3.25 10.53 13.86
N LEU A 171 2.49 10.29 14.93
CA LEU A 171 2.43 11.18 16.09
C LEU A 171 3.69 11.15 16.94
N PHE A 172 4.50 10.09 16.83
CA PHE A 172 5.63 9.88 17.71
C PHE A 172 6.94 10.06 16.97
N PRO A 173 7.77 11.06 17.34
CA PRO A 173 9.07 11.23 16.74
C PRO A 173 9.94 10.01 17.01
N SER A 174 10.88 9.77 16.10
CA SER A 174 11.79 8.63 16.25
C SER A 174 12.85 8.89 17.30
N VAL A 175 13.14 7.88 18.11
CA VAL A 175 14.00 7.99 19.29
C VAL A 175 15.11 6.95 19.30
N PRO A 176 16.24 7.21 19.98
CA PRO A 176 17.28 6.20 20.17
C PRO A 176 16.80 5.08 21.09
N TYR A 177 17.49 3.93 21.06
CA TYR A 177 17.12 2.77 21.87
C TYR A 177 17.18 3.03 23.38
N THR A 178 17.99 3.99 23.83
CA THR A 178 18.08 4.37 25.25
C THR A 178 16.75 4.93 25.74
N VAL A 179 16.10 5.78 24.94
CA VAL A 179 14.76 6.31 25.23
C VAL A 179 13.70 5.19 25.18
N LEU A 180 13.84 4.21 24.27
CA LEU A 180 12.97 3.03 24.28
C LEU A 180 13.12 2.22 25.56
N GLU A 181 14.33 2.08 26.10
CA GLU A 181 14.59 1.35 27.35
C GLU A 181 14.01 2.08 28.56
N GLU A 182 14.11 3.41 28.59
CA GLU A 182 13.47 4.23 29.63
C GLU A 182 11.94 4.16 29.57
N THR A 183 11.38 4.20 28.35
CA THR A 183 9.93 4.20 28.12
C THR A 183 9.31 2.82 28.29
N PHE A 184 10.02 1.77 27.84
CA PHE A 184 9.60 0.38 27.81
C PHE A 184 10.69 -0.52 28.42
N PRO A 185 10.84 -0.54 29.76
CA PRO A 185 11.93 -1.26 30.43
C PRO A 185 12.01 -2.74 30.01
N ALA A 186 13.16 -3.12 29.45
CA ALA A 186 13.45 -4.46 28.94
C ALA A 186 14.75 -5.05 29.50
N ASN A 187 15.29 -4.46 30.57
CA ASN A 187 16.54 -4.86 31.23
C ASN A 187 17.76 -4.82 30.27
N GLY A 188 17.89 -3.72 29.52
CA GLY A 188 18.97 -3.49 28.56
C GLY A 188 18.85 -4.30 27.27
N ARG A 189 17.73 -5.00 27.05
CA ARG A 189 17.53 -5.84 25.86
C ARG A 189 17.29 -5.02 24.60
N TRP A 190 16.82 -3.77 24.71
CA TRP A 190 16.60 -2.93 23.54
C TRP A 190 17.86 -2.72 22.72
N GLU A 191 19.02 -2.54 23.36
CA GLU A 191 20.30 -2.41 22.66
C GLU A 191 20.59 -3.63 21.76
N ASN A 192 20.39 -4.83 22.29
CA ASN A 192 20.61 -6.06 21.54
C ASN A 192 19.59 -6.26 20.41
N TRP A 193 18.34 -5.86 20.65
CA TRP A 193 17.28 -5.98 19.65
C TRP A 193 17.46 -4.98 18.51
N THR A 194 17.86 -3.74 18.79
CA THR A 194 18.08 -2.72 17.76
C THR A 194 19.33 -3.02 16.93
N LYS A 195 20.43 -3.49 17.55
CA LYS A 195 21.63 -3.99 16.83
C LYS A 195 21.31 -5.11 15.84
N ARG A 196 20.28 -5.91 16.12
CA ARG A 196 19.86 -7.06 15.31
C ARG A 196 18.46 -6.88 14.70
N ALA A 197 18.05 -5.63 14.45
CA ALA A 197 16.69 -5.29 14.05
C ALA A 197 16.22 -6.03 12.78
N GLY A 198 17.09 -6.16 11.78
CA GLY A 198 16.78 -6.91 10.55
C GLY A 198 16.54 -8.40 10.78
N ARG A 199 17.20 -9.02 11.78
CA ARG A 199 17.07 -10.46 12.05
C ARG A 199 15.88 -10.80 12.94
N ASN A 200 15.44 -9.87 13.78
CA ASN A 200 14.36 -10.11 14.75
C ASN A 200 13.02 -9.46 14.34
N GLY A 201 12.97 -8.81 13.17
CA GLY A 201 11.78 -8.16 12.63
C GLY A 201 11.47 -6.80 13.23
N LEU A 202 12.38 -6.20 14.03
CA LEU A 202 12.23 -4.83 14.54
C LEU A 202 12.56 -3.77 13.48
N SER A 203 13.05 -4.16 12.30
CA SER A 203 13.37 -3.25 11.20
C SER A 203 12.20 -2.36 10.78
N VAL A 204 10.96 -2.83 10.93
CA VAL A 204 9.74 -2.04 10.63
C VAL A 204 9.59 -0.80 11.50
N ALA A 205 10.17 -0.80 12.71
CA ALA A 205 10.17 0.36 13.58
C ALA A 205 11.33 1.33 13.29
N ARG A 206 12.28 0.96 12.42
CA ARG A 206 13.49 1.74 12.18
C ARG A 206 13.22 2.83 11.14
N SER A 207 13.52 4.07 11.50
CA SER A 207 13.32 5.27 10.65
C SER A 207 14.62 5.99 10.30
N GLY A 208 15.76 5.55 10.84
CA GLY A 208 17.06 6.16 10.57
C GLY A 208 18.25 5.37 11.12
N MET A 209 19.41 6.03 11.19
CA MET A 209 20.62 5.44 11.77
C MET A 209 20.47 5.40 13.30
N ALA A 210 20.17 4.22 13.84
CA ALA A 210 19.95 3.96 15.27
C ALA A 210 18.71 4.63 15.91
N LEU A 211 17.79 5.16 15.10
CA LEU A 211 16.51 5.72 15.56
C LEU A 211 15.33 4.81 15.23
N PHE A 212 14.35 4.78 16.13
CA PHE A 212 13.18 3.92 16.06
C PHE A 212 11.90 4.68 16.41
N ASN A 213 10.83 4.41 15.69
CA ASN A 213 9.49 4.87 16.06
C ASN A 213 9.03 4.14 17.33
N PRO A 214 8.75 4.85 18.44
CA PRO A 214 8.50 4.20 19.72
C PRO A 214 7.15 3.49 19.79
N TYR A 215 6.15 3.94 19.02
CA TYR A 215 4.87 3.25 18.94
C TYR A 215 5.01 1.89 18.22
N ILE A 216 5.59 1.87 17.02
CA ILE A 216 5.81 0.62 16.27
C ILE A 216 6.72 -0.33 17.05
N ALA A 217 7.76 0.20 17.70
CA ALA A 217 8.65 -0.60 18.55
C ALA A 217 7.88 -1.24 19.72
N SER A 218 6.97 -0.49 20.37
CA SER A 218 6.15 -1.02 21.46
C SER A 218 5.21 -2.13 20.98
N CYS A 219 4.55 -1.97 19.82
CA CYS A 219 3.70 -3.01 19.23
C CYS A 219 4.51 -4.28 18.95
N TRP A 220 5.69 -4.15 18.32
CA TRP A 220 6.60 -5.29 18.11
C TRP A 220 6.97 -5.97 19.44
N TRP A 221 7.27 -5.19 20.48
CA TRP A 221 7.69 -5.71 21.78
C TRP A 221 6.57 -6.48 22.48
N ILE A 222 5.35 -5.95 22.48
CA ILE A 222 4.15 -6.64 22.98
C ILE A 222 3.93 -7.95 22.23
N THR A 223 3.89 -7.90 20.90
CA THR A 223 3.57 -9.07 20.06
C THR A 223 4.65 -10.15 20.12
N LYS A 224 5.93 -9.77 20.04
CA LYS A 224 7.05 -10.72 19.90
C LYS A 224 7.68 -11.12 21.23
N LYS A 225 7.69 -10.24 22.23
CA LYS A 225 8.37 -10.50 23.52
C LYS A 225 7.40 -10.78 24.65
N LYS A 226 6.12 -10.42 24.49
CA LYS A 226 5.05 -10.68 25.47
C LYS A 226 5.47 -10.32 26.92
N PRO A 227 5.98 -9.10 27.16
CA PRO A 227 6.35 -8.65 28.50
C PRO A 227 5.17 -8.75 29.47
N VAL A 228 5.43 -9.26 30.67
CA VAL A 228 4.39 -9.48 31.70
C VAL A 228 3.86 -8.13 32.18
N GLY A 229 2.53 -7.97 32.21
CA GLY A 229 1.87 -6.77 32.72
C GLY A 229 1.86 -5.57 31.77
N TRP A 230 2.22 -5.78 30.51
CA TRP A 230 2.23 -4.75 29.47
C TRP A 230 1.19 -5.07 28.39
N SER A 231 0.45 -4.05 27.98
CA SER A 231 -0.53 -4.10 26.88
C SER A 231 -0.26 -2.96 25.89
N ASN A 232 -0.87 -3.04 24.71
CA ASN A 232 -0.81 -1.94 23.73
C ASN A 232 -1.42 -0.66 24.32
N GLU A 233 -2.54 -0.73 25.05
CA GLU A 233 -3.13 0.48 25.65
C GLU A 233 -2.19 1.10 26.69
N ARG A 234 -1.52 0.27 27.50
CA ARG A 234 -0.55 0.77 28.48
C ARG A 234 0.62 1.48 27.80
N CYS A 235 1.15 0.92 26.70
CA CYS A 235 2.23 1.54 25.95
C CYS A 235 1.81 2.90 25.37
N LEU A 236 0.62 2.94 24.75
CA LEU A 236 0.04 4.18 24.20
C LEU A 236 -0.15 5.27 25.27
N LYS A 237 -0.64 4.91 26.46
CA LYS A 237 -0.79 5.85 27.58
C LYS A 237 0.54 6.46 28.02
N ILE A 238 1.59 5.63 28.07
CA ILE A 238 2.94 6.09 28.43
C ILE A 238 3.48 7.02 27.35
N LEU A 239 3.28 6.69 26.08
CA LEU A 239 3.70 7.53 24.97
C LEU A 239 2.99 8.89 24.97
N ALA A 240 1.67 8.91 25.12
CA ALA A 240 0.91 10.15 25.20
C ALA A 240 1.34 11.05 26.37
N LYS A 241 1.71 10.44 27.51
CA LYS A 241 2.23 11.17 28.67
C LYS A 241 3.61 11.79 28.40
N ASN A 242 4.46 11.11 27.64
CA ASN A 242 5.84 11.54 27.40
C ASN A 242 5.99 12.53 26.23
N TYR A 243 4.98 12.62 25.34
CA TYR A 243 4.98 13.50 24.15
C TYR A 243 3.67 14.33 24.07
N PRO A 244 3.40 15.23 25.04
CA PRO A 244 2.10 15.88 25.17
C PRO A 244 1.81 16.94 24.10
N GLU A 245 2.82 17.66 23.59
CA GLU A 245 2.61 18.72 22.59
C GLU A 245 2.17 18.14 21.24
N GLU A 246 2.75 17.00 20.86
CA GLU A 246 2.48 16.34 19.59
C GLU A 246 1.22 15.46 19.64
N THR A 247 0.74 15.11 20.83
CA THR A 247 -0.42 14.22 21.02
C THR A 247 -1.70 14.93 21.45
N GLN A 248 -1.65 16.24 21.75
CA GLN A 248 -2.80 17.02 22.20
C GLN A 248 -3.97 16.99 21.22
N ASP A 249 -3.70 17.21 19.93
CA ASP A 249 -4.74 17.21 18.88
C ASP A 249 -5.31 15.81 18.61
N TYR A 250 -4.64 14.76 19.07
CA TYR A 250 -4.95 13.36 18.77
C TYR A 250 -5.38 12.56 19.99
N HIS A 251 -5.66 13.23 21.11
CA HIS A 251 -6.08 12.58 22.36
C HIS A 251 -7.31 11.66 22.16
N HIS A 252 -8.19 12.00 21.23
CA HIS A 252 -9.37 11.22 20.86
C HIS A 252 -9.03 9.87 20.18
N LEU A 253 -7.88 9.76 19.51
CA LEU A 253 -7.39 8.51 18.91
C LEU A 253 -6.75 7.58 19.94
N ILE A 254 -6.14 8.17 20.97
CA ILE A 254 -5.38 7.45 22.01
C ILE A 254 -6.29 6.99 23.15
N PHE A 255 -7.30 7.79 23.48
CA PHE A 255 -8.27 7.53 24.53
C PHE A 255 -9.68 7.60 23.96
N PRO A 256 -10.17 6.54 23.29
CA PRO A 256 -11.57 6.49 22.91
C PRO A 256 -12.42 6.61 24.18
N GLN A 257 -13.32 7.59 24.19
CA GLN A 257 -14.20 7.86 25.32
C GLN A 257 -14.97 6.58 25.66
N SER A 258 -14.74 6.04 26.86
CA SER A 258 -15.50 4.91 27.37
C SER A 258 -16.96 5.34 27.53
N THR A 259 -17.82 4.95 26.60
CA THR A 259 -19.28 5.01 26.75
C THR A 259 -19.78 3.97 27.72
#